data_AF-A0A7C6N0Q6-F1
#
_entry.id   AF-A0A7C6N0Q6-F1
#
_cell.length_a   1.000
_cell.length_b   1.000
_cell.length_c   1.000
_cell.angle_alpha   90.00
_cell.angle_beta   90.00
_cell.angle_gamma   90.00
#
_symmetry.space_group_name_H-M   'P 1'
#
loop_
_entity.id
_entity.type
_entity.pdbx_description
1 polymer ?
#
loop_
_entity_poly.entity_id
_entity_poly.type
_entity_poly.pdbx_seq_one_letter_code
_entity_poly.pdbx_strand_id
1 'polypeptide(L)' 'MLKSGKIIGERYEIIDIVGSGGMADVYKAKDQRLSRFVAIKVLKPEYSSDRSFVNKFRGEAQSAAGLSHPNIVNVYDVGE' A
#
# COMPACT_ATOMS: atom_id res chain seq x y z
N MET A 1 -8.79 -0.34 -10.35
CA MET A 1 -8.92 -1.07 -9.08
C MET A 1 -8.30 -2.46 -9.22
N LEU A 2 -7.64 -2.94 -8.17
CA LEU A 2 -7.08 -4.29 -8.14
C LEU A 2 -8.17 -5.31 -7.84
N LYS A 3 -8.09 -6.49 -8.46
CA LYS A 3 -9.02 -7.59 -8.20
C LYS A 3 -8.48 -8.50 -7.09
N SER A 4 -9.39 -9.11 -6.33
CA SER A 4 -9.07 -10.21 -5.41
C SER A 4 -8.33 -11.33 -6.14
N GLY A 5 -7.34 -11.93 -5.47
CA GLY A 5 -6.43 -12.93 -6.04
C GLY A 5 -5.26 -12.34 -6.84
N LYS A 6 -5.23 -11.02 -7.12
CA LYS A 6 -4.04 -10.40 -7.73
C LYS A 6 -2.87 -10.44 -6.74
N ILE A 7 -1.70 -10.87 -7.22
CA ILE A 7 -0.46 -10.88 -6.43
C ILE A 7 0.40 -9.67 -6.82
N ILE A 8 0.86 -8.91 -5.83
CA ILE A 8 1.80 -7.78 -5.98
C ILE A 8 3.18 -8.20 -5.45
N GLY A 9 4.23 -7.89 -6.20
CA GLY A 9 5.61 -8.16 -5.80
C GLY A 9 5.88 -9.62 -5.45
N GLU A 10 5.13 -10.55 -6.07
CA GLU A 10 5.19 -11.99 -5.82
C GLU A 10 5.01 -12.39 -4.34
N ARG A 11 4.37 -11.52 -3.54
CA ARG A 11 4.29 -11.67 -2.09
C ARG A 11 2.93 -11.36 -1.52
N TYR A 12 2.28 -10.31 -2.02
CA TYR A 12 1.07 -9.80 -1.41
C TYR A 12 -0.15 -10.13 -2.27
N GLU A 13 -0.99 -11.02 -1.78
CA GLU A 13 -2.23 -11.41 -2.45
C GLU A 13 -3.38 -10.50 -2.01
N ILE A 14 -3.99 -9.78 -2.95
CA ILE A 14 -5.15 -8.92 -2.69
C ILE A 14 -6.36 -9.78 -2.33
N ILE A 15 -7.02 -9.43 -1.23
CA ILE A 15 -8.22 -10.13 -0.75
C ILE A 15 -9.46 -9.31 -1.09
N ASP A 16 -9.49 -8.05 -0.67
CA ASP A 16 -10.63 -7.16 -0.86
C ASP A 16 -10.22 -5.70 -0.73
N ILE A 17 -11.09 -4.79 -1.16
CA ILE A 17 -10.94 -3.35 -0.92
C ILE A 17 -11.36 -3.01 0.51
N VAL A 18 -10.54 -2.21 1.19
CA VAL A 18 -10.86 -1.65 2.52
C VAL A 18 -11.53 -0.28 2.35
N GLY A 19 -11.05 0.51 1.39
CA GLY A 19 -11.64 1.81 1.06
C GLY A 19 -11.01 2.44 -0.16
N SER A 20 -11.71 3.42 -0.73
CA SER A 20 -11.23 4.26 -1.82
C SER A 20 -11.20 5.72 -1.37
N GLY A 21 -10.12 6.42 -1.69
CA GLY A 21 -9.97 7.86 -1.48
C GLY A 21 -9.80 8.61 -2.81
N GLY A 22 -9.49 9.90 -2.73
CA GLY A 22 -9.26 10.72 -3.94
C GLY A 22 -8.08 10.21 -4.78
N MET A 23 -6.92 10.04 -4.15
CA MET A 23 -5.65 9.74 -4.82
C MET A 23 -5.27 8.25 -4.84
N ALA A 24 -5.78 7.47 -3.89
CA ALA A 24 -5.36 6.09 -3.67
C ALA A 24 -6.52 5.22 -3.20
N ASP A 25 -6.39 3.92 -3.48
CA ASP A 25 -7.23 2.87 -2.92
C ASP A 25 -6.44 2.10 -1.86
N VAL A 26 -7.12 1.60 -0.83
CA VAL A 26 -6.53 0.75 0.22
C VAL A 26 -7.15 -0.62 0.14
N TYR A 27 -6.29 -1.64 0.05
CA TYR A 27 -6.69 -3.05 -0.06
C TYR A 27 -6.23 -3.83 1.15
N LYS A 28 -7.04 -4.80 1.57
CA LYS A 28 -6.61 -5.87 2.48
C LYS A 28 -5.88 -6.90 1.63
N ALA A 29 -4.69 -7.30 2.07
CA ALA A 29 -3.89 -8.31 1.40
C ALA A 29 -3.34 -9.33 2.40
N LYS A 30 -2.98 -10.52 1.91
CA LYS A 30 -2.21 -11.53 2.65
C LYS A 30 -0.75 -11.43 2.22
N ASP A 31 0.14 -11.15 3.16
CA ASP A 31 1.57 -11.34 2.97
C ASP A 31 1.86 -12.85 3.05
N GLN A 32 2.12 -13.47 1.91
CA GLN A 32 2.31 -14.92 1.81
C GLN A 32 3.62 -15.38 2.48
N ARG A 33 4.63 -14.50 2.58
CA ARG A 33 5.91 -14.85 3.22
C ARG A 33 5.80 -14.91 4.73
N LEU A 34 5.10 -13.94 5.32
CA LEU A 34 4.96 -13.83 6.77
C LEU A 34 3.61 -14.38 7.30
N SER A 35 2.75 -14.88 6.41
CA SER A 35 1.43 -15.42 6.74
C SER A 35 0.56 -14.49 7.59
N ARG A 36 0.56 -13.19 7.27
CA ARG A 36 -0.21 -12.16 8.00
C ARG A 36 -1.04 -11.30 7.05
N PHE A 37 -2.10 -10.69 7.58
CA PHE A 37 -2.83 -9.67 6.83
C PHE A 37 -2.14 -8.32 6.91
N VAL A 38 -2.14 -7.59 5.81
CA VAL A 38 -1.60 -6.24 5.68
C VAL A 38 -2.58 -5.35 4.92
N ALA A 39 -2.45 -4.04 5.09
CA ALA A 39 -3.09 -3.05 4.24
C ALA A 39 -2.10 -2.58 3.17
N ILE A 40 -2.55 -2.49 1.92
CA ILE A 40 -1.76 -1.96 0.80
C ILE A 40 -2.47 -0.75 0.24
N LYS A 41 -1.83 0.42 0.36
CA LYS A 41 -2.29 1.67 -0.26
C LYS A 41 -1.68 1.74 -1.66
N VAL A 42 -2.52 1.90 -2.68
CA VAL A 42 -2.11 1.90 -4.09
C VAL A 42 -2.57 3.19 -4.74
N LEU A 43 -1.65 3.91 -5.37
CA LEU A 43 -1.98 5.11 -6.14
C LEU A 43 -2.94 4.76 -7.28
N LYS A 44 -3.96 5.59 -7.52
CA LYS A 44 -4.80 5.39 -8.70
C LYS A 44 -4.01 5.72 -9.99
N PRO A 45 -4.31 5.06 -11.12
CA PRO A 45 -3.56 5.23 -12.36
C PRO A 45 -3.48 6.69 -12.83
N GLU A 46 -4.52 7.48 -12.58
CA GLU A 46 -4.60 8.88 -13.01
C GLU A 46 -3.55 9.77 -12.33
N TYR A 47 -3.02 9.36 -11.17
CA TYR A 47 -1.99 10.09 -10.43
C TYR A 47 -0.60 9.46 -10.58
N SER A 48 -0.50 8.27 -11.18
CA SER A 48 0.75 7.49 -11.25
C SER A 48 1.78 8.09 -12.21
N SER A 49 1.34 8.84 -13.22
CA SER A 49 2.19 9.51 -14.20
C SER A 49 2.72 10.87 -13.72
N ASP A 50 2.09 11.47 -12.71
CA ASP A 50 2.52 12.74 -12.15
C ASP A 50 3.55 12.52 -11.03
N ARG A 51 4.79 12.91 -11.33
CA ARG A 51 5.94 12.78 -10.43
C ARG A 51 5.73 13.49 -9.09
N SER A 52 4.96 14.58 -9.04
CA SER A 52 4.66 15.30 -7.80
C SER A 52 3.87 14.41 -6.83
N PHE A 53 2.85 13.73 -7.34
CA PHE A 53 2.02 12.82 -6.55
C PHE A 53 2.80 11.57 -6.13
N VAL A 54 3.59 10.99 -7.04
CA VAL A 54 4.45 9.84 -6.72
C VAL A 54 5.47 10.20 -5.64
N ASN A 55 6.10 11.37 -5.72
CA ASN A 55 7.07 11.82 -4.74
C ASN A 55 6.44 12.07 -3.36
N LYS A 56 5.26 12.70 -3.31
CA LYS A 56 4.51 12.87 -2.05
C LYS A 56 4.15 11.53 -1.43
N PHE A 57 3.65 10.60 -2.24
CA PHE A 57 3.28 9.27 -1.79
C PHE A 57 4.47 8.51 -1.20
N ARG A 58 5.62 8.52 -1.89
CA ARG A 58 6.85 7.91 -1.38
C ARG A 58 7.38 8.61 -0.13
N GLY A 59 7.31 9.94 -0.09
CA GLY A 59 7.74 10.75 1.06
C GLY A 59 6.91 10.47 2.32
N GLU A 60 5.58 10.35 2.21
CA GLU A 60 4.71 9.94 3.32
C GLU A 60 5.11 8.57 3.87
N ALA A 61 5.30 7.59 2.97
CA ALA A 61 5.62 6.24 3.36
C ALA A 61 7.01 6.14 4.03
N GLN A 62 8.02 6.84 3.50
CA GLN A 62 9.35 6.94 4.12
C GLN A 62 9.31 7.60 5.49
N SER A 63 8.55 8.69 5.62
CA SER A 63 8.41 9.40 6.90
C SER A 63 7.75 8.52 7.96
N ALA A 64 6.72 7.76 7.58
CA ALA A 64 6.03 6.84 8.48
C ALA A 64 6.85 5.57 8.79
N ALA A 65 7.67 5.08 7.86
CA ALA A 65 8.52 3.90 8.06
C ALA A 65 9.59 4.09 9.16
N GLY A 66 9.99 5.34 9.44
CA GLY A 66 10.91 5.67 10.53
C GLY A 66 10.26 5.63 11.93
N LEU A 67 8.94 5.50 12.03
CA LEU A 67 8.22 5.52 13.31
C LEU A 67 7.98 4.09 13.80
N SER A 68 8.42 3.81 15.03
CA SER A 68 8.15 2.54 15.72
C SER A 68 7.58 2.81 17.11
N HIS A 69 6.27 2.65 17.25
CA HIS A 69 5.56 2.92 18.49
C HIS A 69 4.26 2.10 18.56
N PRO A 70 3.85 1.56 19.72
CA PRO A 70 2.65 0.72 19.83
C PRO A 70 1.34 1.39 19.37
N ASN A 71 1.28 2.73 19.40
CA ASN A 71 0.12 3.52 18.97
C ASN A 71 0.22 4.04 17.52
N ILE A 72 1.22 3.61 16.76
CA ILE A 72 1.43 4.02 15.37
C ILE A 72 1.44 2.77 14.48
N VAL A 73 0.70 2.81 13.37
CA VAL A 73 0.70 1.71 12.41
C VAL A 73 2.02 1.70 11.65
N ASN A 74 2.74 0.59 11.72
CA ASN A 74 4.02 0.42 11.04
C ASN A 74 3.85 0.33 9.52
N VAL A 75 4.75 1.00 8.79
CA VAL A 75 4.92 0.81 7.35
C VAL A 75 6.03 -0.22 7.13
N TYR A 76 5.70 -1.32 6.46
CA TYR A 76 6.63 -2.44 6.29
C TYR A 76 7.43 -2.40 4.99
N ASP A 77 6.89 -1.76 3.95
CA ASP A 77 7.39 -1.87 2.59
C ASP A 77 6.86 -0.73 1.71
N VAL A 78 7.61 -0.38 0.67
CA VAL A 78 7.25 0.57 -0.40
C VAL A 78 7.83 0.05 -1.71
N GLY A 79 6.98 -0.14 -2.72
CA GLY A 79 7.38 -0.69 -4.01
C GLY A 79 6.51 -0.21 -5.16
N GLU A 80 6.76 -0.79 -6.33
CA GLU A 80 6.02 -0.59 -7.60
C GLU A 80 5.35 -1.90 -8.05
#